data_AF-A0AAP8D686-F1
#
_entry.id   AF-A0AAP8D686-F1
#
_cell.length_a   1.000
_cell.length_b   1.000
_cell.length_c   1.000
_cell.angle_alpha   90.00
_cell.angle_beta   90.00
_cell.angle_gamma   90.00
#
_symmetry.space_group_name_H-M   'P 1'
#
loop_
_entity.id
_entity.type
_entity.pdbx_description
1 polymer ?
#
loop_
_entity_poly.entity_id
_entity_poly.type
_entity_poly.pdbx_seq_one_letter_code
_entity_poly.pdbx_strand_id
1 'polypeptide(L)'
;MTDPSPAQVRAVKEARRFNAALLAARVVEAERGILRVRTIPEPTEKLADSAQEAPKPRTARQRSAPPLRTSVRLTAVVDAWAKERQPEPQTVQIADKVVRRFYEHVGPVPVQDMTRTHVLQFKDALLASGQTATNTNKQLTILGTLLGFAVNNGMADTNAAQGVKVAERKNAKATRLPFDLAALQAIFGSPVFAEGIRPSAGAGEAAYLSTPTEF
;
A
#
# COMPACT_ATOMS: atom_id res chain seq x y z
N MET A 1 -10.93 -36.41 8.33
CA MET A 1 -10.59 -35.01 7.99
C MET A 1 -9.31 -34.69 8.75
N THR A 2 -8.17 -34.63 8.06
CA THR A 2 -6.85 -34.58 8.71
C THR A 2 -6.50 -33.13 9.03
N ASP A 3 -6.49 -32.77 10.32
CA ASP A 3 -6.07 -31.43 10.74
C ASP A 3 -4.60 -31.18 10.35
N PRO A 4 -4.26 -30.01 9.77
CA PRO A 4 -2.92 -29.72 9.33
C PRO A 4 -1.98 -29.59 10.53
N SER A 5 -0.90 -30.38 10.49
CA SER A 5 0.15 -30.41 11.51
C SER A 5 0.69 -29.00 11.85
N PRO A 6 1.05 -28.71 13.11
CA PRO A 6 1.60 -27.41 13.52
C PRO A 6 2.84 -26.97 12.72
N ALA A 7 3.55 -27.91 12.08
CA ALA A 7 4.61 -27.62 11.12
C ALA A 7 4.09 -26.96 9.83
N GLN A 8 2.92 -27.38 9.33
CA GLN A 8 2.29 -26.79 8.14
C GLN A 8 1.73 -25.40 8.42
N VAL A 9 1.17 -25.17 9.61
CA VAL A 9 0.69 -23.83 10.02
C VAL A 9 1.86 -22.84 10.18
N ARG A 10 3.02 -23.31 10.68
CA ARG A 10 4.26 -22.51 10.71
C ARG A 10 4.79 -22.25 9.30
N ALA A 11 4.82 -23.25 8.43
CA ALA A 11 5.26 -23.11 7.04
C ALA A 11 4.38 -22.12 6.24
N VAL A 12 3.06 -22.12 6.44
CA VAL A 12 2.14 -21.15 5.80
C VAL A 12 2.37 -19.73 6.34
N LYS A 13 2.68 -19.57 7.64
CA LYS A 13 2.97 -18.27 8.25
C LYS A 13 4.36 -17.75 7.86
N GLU A 14 5.33 -18.65 7.70
CA GLU A 14 6.65 -18.36 7.16
C GLU A 14 6.57 -18.00 5.67
N ALA A 15 5.77 -18.69 4.86
CA ALA A 15 5.52 -18.34 3.46
C ALA A 15 4.82 -16.97 3.31
N ARG A 16 3.87 -16.63 4.20
CA ARG A 16 3.25 -15.29 4.25
C ARG A 16 4.22 -14.18 4.67
N ARG A 17 5.19 -14.49 5.55
CA ARG A 17 6.29 -13.57 5.89
C ARG A 17 7.35 -13.50 4.79
N PHE A 18 7.57 -14.60 4.08
CA PHE A 18 8.50 -14.69 2.97
C PHE A 18 8.01 -13.88 1.77
N ASN A 19 6.71 -13.88 1.45
CA ASN A 19 6.16 -13.05 0.36
C ASN A 19 6.23 -11.53 0.65
N ALA A 20 6.14 -11.12 1.92
CA ALA A 20 6.36 -9.74 2.34
C ALA A 20 7.86 -9.36 2.39
N ALA A 21 8.73 -10.29 2.76
CA ALA A 21 10.17 -10.10 2.78
C ALA A 21 10.80 -10.11 1.36
N LEU A 22 10.23 -10.87 0.42
CA LEU A 22 10.70 -10.93 -0.98
C LEU A 22 10.44 -9.62 -1.74
N LEU A 23 9.37 -8.89 -1.38
CA LEU A 23 9.09 -7.55 -1.89
C LEU A 23 10.04 -6.47 -1.31
N ALA A 24 10.62 -6.71 -0.13
CA ALA A 24 11.56 -5.78 0.51
C ALA A 24 13.03 -6.06 0.13
N ALA A 25 13.40 -7.32 -0.12
CA ALA A 25 14.78 -7.72 -0.40
C ALA A 25 15.24 -7.45 -1.84
N ARG A 26 14.32 -7.21 -2.79
CA ARG A 26 14.65 -6.95 -4.21
C ARG A 26 14.76 -5.46 -4.58
N VAL A 27 14.50 -4.56 -3.64
CA VAL A 27 14.64 -3.09 -3.83
C VAL A 27 16.07 -2.60 -3.56
N VAL A 28 16.90 -3.39 -2.87
CA VAL A 28 18.25 -2.98 -2.44
C VAL A 28 19.34 -3.20 -3.51
N GLU A 29 19.12 -4.03 -4.54
CA GLU A 29 20.16 -4.31 -5.55
C GLU A 29 20.19 -3.33 -6.73
N ALA A 30 19.24 -2.41 -6.86
CA ALA A 30 19.21 -1.44 -7.96
C ALA A 30 20.06 -0.17 -7.71
N GLU A 31 20.66 0.00 -6.52
CA GLU A 31 21.31 1.25 -6.11
C GLU A 31 22.84 1.29 -6.28
N ARG A 32 23.49 0.30 -6.89
CA ARG A 32 24.97 0.26 -7.02
C ARG A 32 25.56 0.78 -8.33
N GLY A 33 24.79 1.48 -9.18
CA GLY A 33 25.17 1.65 -10.58
C GLY A 33 25.08 3.03 -11.21
N ILE A 34 25.10 4.15 -10.48
CA ILE A 34 25.19 5.47 -11.15
C ILE A 34 26.06 6.44 -10.33
N LEU A 35 27.39 6.33 -10.49
CA LEU A 35 28.30 7.43 -10.20
C LEU A 35 29.10 7.73 -11.47
N ARG A 36 28.65 8.71 -12.26
CA ARG A 36 29.48 9.35 -13.28
C ARG A 36 29.13 10.84 -13.37
N VAL A 37 29.91 11.61 -12.62
CA VAL A 37 30.47 12.94 -12.95
C VAL A 37 29.79 13.70 -14.08
N ARG A 38 29.19 14.86 -13.77
CA ARG A 38 29.26 16.09 -14.60
C ARG A 38 29.21 17.35 -13.72
N THR A 39 30.40 17.93 -13.57
CA THR A 39 30.76 19.36 -13.60
C THR A 39 29.65 20.42 -13.58
N ILE A 40 29.74 21.32 -12.59
CA ILE A 40 29.12 22.64 -12.53
C ILE A 40 29.98 23.61 -13.36
N PRO A 41 29.39 24.56 -14.11
CA PRO A 41 30.03 25.86 -14.25
C PRO A 41 29.16 27.01 -13.73
N GLU A 42 29.83 27.88 -12.98
CA GLU A 42 29.44 29.23 -12.56
C GLU A 42 28.95 30.11 -13.72
N PRO A 43 27.97 31.02 -13.51
CA PRO A 43 27.63 32.05 -14.47
C PRO A 43 28.35 33.38 -14.14
N THR A 44 29.32 33.76 -14.97
CA THR A 44 29.75 35.16 -15.04
C THR A 44 28.75 35.96 -15.87
N GLU A 45 28.09 36.91 -15.21
CA GLU A 45 27.47 38.10 -15.79
C GLU A 45 28.39 38.76 -16.82
N LYS A 46 27.83 39.24 -17.94
CA LYS A 46 28.04 40.61 -18.44
C LYS A 46 27.05 40.99 -19.57
N LEU A 47 26.66 42.25 -19.47
CA LEU A 47 26.28 43.21 -20.51
C LEU A 47 24.87 43.18 -21.11
N ALA A 48 24.14 44.21 -20.72
CA ALA A 48 23.00 44.81 -21.41
C ALA A 48 23.39 45.36 -22.79
N ASP A 49 22.48 45.22 -23.75
CA ASP A 49 22.15 46.30 -24.69
C ASP A 49 20.68 46.20 -25.11
N SER A 50 20.05 47.35 -25.26
CA SER A 50 18.63 47.54 -25.53
C SER A 50 18.37 47.63 -27.03
N ALA A 51 17.34 46.96 -27.52
CA ALA A 51 16.59 47.40 -28.70
C ALA A 51 15.15 46.94 -28.57
N GLN A 52 14.26 47.90 -28.28
CA GLN A 52 12.83 47.72 -28.41
C GLN A 52 12.44 47.80 -29.88
N GLU A 53 11.72 46.79 -30.36
CA GLU A 53 10.82 46.93 -31.50
C GLU A 53 9.56 46.10 -31.26
N ALA A 54 8.40 46.74 -31.33
CA ALA A 54 7.09 46.11 -31.28
C ALA A 54 6.19 46.78 -32.33
N PRO A 55 5.07 46.16 -32.79
CA PRO A 55 4.65 44.77 -32.70
C PRO A 55 4.24 44.17 -34.06
N LYS A 56 4.56 42.90 -34.32
CA LYS A 56 3.83 42.10 -35.32
C LYS A 56 2.66 41.39 -34.61
N PRO A 57 1.48 41.26 -35.23
CA PRO A 57 0.33 40.64 -34.58
C PRO A 57 0.74 39.23 -34.17
N ARG A 58 0.77 38.98 -32.86
CA ARG A 58 0.88 37.65 -32.29
C ARG A 58 -0.36 36.90 -32.75
N THR A 59 -0.23 36.18 -33.84
CA THR A 59 -1.04 35.00 -34.11
C THR A 59 -1.13 34.26 -32.78
N ALA A 60 -2.36 34.11 -32.29
CA ALA A 60 -2.63 33.38 -31.07
C ALA A 60 -1.82 32.10 -31.14
N ARG A 61 -0.80 31.99 -30.28
CA ARG A 61 -0.05 30.76 -30.11
C ARG A 61 -1.11 29.77 -29.68
N GLN A 62 -1.59 28.97 -30.65
CA GLN A 62 -2.35 27.77 -30.37
C GLN A 62 -1.58 27.13 -29.23
N ARG A 63 -2.18 27.11 -28.04
CA ARG A 63 -1.73 26.22 -26.98
C ARG A 63 -1.89 24.86 -27.62
N SER A 64 -0.81 24.32 -28.16
CA SER A 64 -0.77 22.96 -28.65
C SER A 64 -1.30 22.14 -27.49
N ALA A 65 -2.51 21.61 -27.66
CA ALA A 65 -3.06 20.65 -26.72
C ALA A 65 -1.96 19.60 -26.52
N PRO A 66 -1.59 19.26 -25.27
CA PRO A 66 -0.65 18.18 -25.05
C PRO A 66 -1.14 16.97 -25.85
N PRO A 67 -0.26 16.15 -26.46
CA PRO A 67 -0.69 14.89 -27.02
C PRO A 67 -1.52 14.19 -25.95
N LEU A 68 -2.66 13.62 -26.34
CA LEU A 68 -3.50 12.79 -25.48
C LEU A 68 -2.64 11.62 -24.98
N ARG A 69 -1.82 11.85 -23.97
CA ARG A 69 -1.14 10.79 -23.24
C ARG A 69 -2.29 10.02 -22.64
N THR A 70 -2.44 8.76 -23.04
CA THR A 70 -3.38 7.84 -22.39
C THR A 70 -3.07 7.89 -20.90
N SER A 71 -3.88 8.63 -20.16
CA SER A 71 -3.66 8.91 -18.75
C SER A 71 -4.03 7.65 -17.98
N VAL A 72 -3.03 6.78 -17.77
CA VAL A 72 -3.21 5.52 -17.04
C VAL A 72 -3.59 5.83 -15.60
N ARG A 73 -4.69 5.22 -15.13
CA ARG A 73 -5.19 5.34 -13.75
C ARG A 73 -4.62 4.22 -12.89
N LEU A 74 -4.52 4.44 -11.57
CA LEU A 74 -4.06 3.43 -10.61
C LEU A 74 -4.87 2.12 -10.67
N THR A 75 -6.18 2.19 -10.98
CA THR A 75 -7.01 0.99 -11.13
C THR A 75 -6.54 0.10 -12.28
N ALA A 76 -6.23 0.69 -13.43
CA ALA A 76 -5.67 -0.04 -14.56
C ALA A 76 -4.27 -0.61 -14.25
N VAL A 77 -3.51 0.06 -13.39
CA VAL A 77 -2.22 -0.47 -12.90
C VAL A 77 -2.44 -1.70 -12.01
N VAL A 78 -3.46 -1.71 -11.16
CA VAL A 78 -3.79 -2.90 -10.35
C VAL A 78 -4.18 -4.07 -11.24
N ASP A 79 -5.00 -3.85 -12.26
CA ASP A 79 -5.41 -4.90 -13.20
C ASP A 79 -4.21 -5.48 -13.96
N ALA A 80 -3.33 -4.61 -14.48
CA ALA A 80 -2.11 -5.02 -15.17
C ALA A 80 -1.15 -5.77 -14.23
N TRP A 81 -0.98 -5.28 -13.01
CA TRP A 81 -0.16 -5.92 -11.99
C TRP A 81 -0.71 -7.29 -11.59
N ALA A 82 -2.02 -7.42 -11.40
CA ALA A 82 -2.67 -8.69 -11.08
C ALA A 82 -2.54 -9.70 -12.22
N LYS A 83 -2.66 -9.25 -13.48
CA LYS A 83 -2.49 -10.10 -14.66
C LYS A 83 -1.07 -10.65 -14.80
N GLU A 84 -0.06 -9.83 -14.57
CA GLU A 84 1.34 -10.22 -14.72
C GLU A 84 1.86 -11.03 -13.52
N ARG A 85 1.59 -10.55 -12.30
CA ARG A 85 2.17 -11.13 -11.08
C ARG A 85 1.34 -12.24 -10.46
N GLN A 86 0.08 -12.38 -10.86
CA GLN A 86 -0.87 -13.39 -10.37
C GLN A 86 -0.82 -13.58 -8.83
N PRO A 87 -0.95 -12.51 -8.05
CA PRO A 87 -0.95 -12.60 -6.59
C PRO A 87 -2.24 -13.26 -6.08
N GLU A 88 -2.24 -13.65 -4.80
CA GLU A 88 -3.44 -14.18 -4.13
C GLU A 88 -4.62 -13.20 -4.29
N PRO A 89 -5.86 -13.68 -4.56
CA PRO A 89 -7.03 -12.82 -4.78
C PRO A 89 -7.27 -11.81 -3.65
N GLN A 90 -6.99 -12.20 -2.40
CA GLN A 90 -7.09 -11.31 -1.25
C GLN A 90 -6.12 -10.12 -1.35
N THR A 91 -4.93 -10.33 -1.91
CA THR A 91 -3.93 -9.28 -2.09
C THR A 91 -4.38 -8.25 -3.12
N VAL A 92 -5.00 -8.70 -4.22
CA VAL A 92 -5.60 -7.80 -5.22
C VAL A 92 -6.69 -6.93 -4.56
N GLN A 93 -7.60 -7.55 -3.80
CA GLN A 93 -8.64 -6.80 -3.08
C GLN A 93 -8.08 -5.78 -2.08
N ILE A 94 -6.96 -6.10 -1.42
CA ILE A 94 -6.29 -5.15 -0.53
C ILE A 94 -5.72 -3.99 -1.34
N ALA A 95 -5.09 -4.24 -2.48
CA ALA A 95 -4.58 -3.21 -3.37
C ALA A 95 -5.70 -2.30 -3.89
N ASP A 96 -6.82 -2.87 -4.35
CA ASP A 96 -7.99 -2.12 -4.79
C ASP A 96 -8.55 -1.22 -3.68
N LYS A 97 -8.65 -1.74 -2.46
CA LYS A 97 -9.11 -0.95 -1.30
C LYS A 97 -8.20 0.24 -1.02
N VAL A 98 -6.89 0.06 -1.16
CA VAL A 98 -5.92 1.16 -0.98
C VAL A 98 -6.07 2.20 -2.09
N VAL A 99 -6.19 1.77 -3.35
CA VAL A 99 -6.40 2.69 -4.48
C VAL A 99 -7.71 3.46 -4.33
N ARG A 100 -8.79 2.80 -3.93
CA ARG A 100 -10.09 3.46 -3.69
C ARG A 100 -9.97 4.51 -2.61
N ARG A 101 -9.36 4.17 -1.47
CA ARG A 101 -9.14 5.12 -0.37
C ARG A 101 -8.21 6.27 -0.77
N PHE A 102 -7.23 6.01 -1.62
CA PHE A 102 -6.37 7.06 -2.18
C PHE A 102 -7.19 8.05 -3.00
N TYR A 103 -8.06 7.57 -3.89
CA TYR A 103 -8.94 8.43 -4.66
C TYR A 103 -9.99 9.16 -3.82
N GLU A 104 -10.47 8.58 -2.72
CA GLU A 104 -11.36 9.26 -1.78
C GLU A 104 -10.70 10.51 -1.15
N HIS A 105 -9.39 10.49 -0.88
CA HIS A 105 -8.69 11.57 -0.20
C HIS A 105 -7.96 12.56 -1.12
N VAL A 106 -7.40 12.07 -2.24
CA VAL A 106 -6.57 12.87 -3.17
C VAL A 106 -7.34 13.19 -4.46
N GLY A 107 -8.31 12.37 -4.81
CA GLY A 107 -9.01 12.43 -6.10
C GLY A 107 -8.38 11.52 -7.17
N PRO A 108 -9.04 11.39 -8.33
CA PRO A 108 -8.60 10.53 -9.42
C PRO A 108 -7.45 11.18 -10.21
N VAL A 109 -6.21 11.00 -9.72
CA VAL A 109 -4.99 11.49 -10.39
C VAL A 109 -4.41 10.40 -11.30
N PRO A 110 -4.03 10.71 -12.55
CA PRO A 110 -3.28 9.80 -13.40
C PRO A 110 -1.92 9.45 -12.78
N VAL A 111 -1.43 8.26 -13.10
CA VAL A 111 -0.17 7.74 -12.56
C VAL A 111 1.05 8.56 -13.02
N GLN A 112 0.94 9.25 -14.16
CA GLN A 112 1.97 10.09 -14.76
C GLN A 112 2.11 11.45 -14.08
N ASP A 113 0.99 12.00 -13.61
CA ASP A 113 0.93 13.31 -12.93
C ASP A 113 1.12 13.17 -11.42
N MET A 114 1.32 11.94 -10.93
CA MET A 114 1.37 11.69 -9.51
C MET A 114 2.70 12.13 -8.92
N THR A 115 2.64 13.17 -8.10
CA THR A 115 3.77 13.74 -7.36
C THR A 115 3.84 13.22 -5.93
N ARG A 116 5.00 13.45 -5.29
CA ARG A 116 5.21 13.16 -3.85
C ARG A 116 4.21 13.89 -2.96
N THR A 117 3.74 15.07 -3.37
CA THR A 117 2.73 15.86 -2.64
C THR A 117 1.43 15.08 -2.47
N HIS A 118 0.98 14.36 -3.49
CA HIS A 118 -0.23 13.54 -3.41
C HIS A 118 -0.07 12.38 -2.41
N VAL A 119 1.10 11.76 -2.35
CA VAL A 119 1.37 10.68 -1.38
C VAL A 119 1.44 11.24 0.04
N LEU A 120 2.00 12.43 0.23
CA LEU A 120 2.01 13.10 1.53
C LEU A 120 0.60 13.49 1.97
N GLN A 121 -0.22 14.05 1.08
CA GLN A 121 -1.63 14.35 1.35
C GLN A 121 -2.40 13.08 1.76
N PHE A 122 -2.19 11.97 1.05
CA PHE A 122 -2.78 10.69 1.43
C PHE A 122 -2.32 10.22 2.81
N LYS A 123 -1.01 10.28 3.09
CA LYS A 123 -0.44 9.94 4.40
C LYS A 123 -1.09 10.77 5.52
N ASP A 124 -1.20 12.07 5.31
CA ASP A 124 -1.74 13.00 6.32
C ASP A 124 -3.25 12.76 6.52
N ALA A 125 -4.00 12.47 5.45
CA ALA A 125 -5.40 12.08 5.52
C ALA A 125 -5.61 10.76 6.29
N LEU A 126 -4.73 9.77 6.11
CA LEU A 126 -4.80 8.51 6.85
C LEU A 126 -4.57 8.73 8.35
N LEU A 127 -3.63 9.59 8.72
CA LEU A 127 -3.38 9.95 10.12
C LEU A 127 -4.54 10.74 10.71
N ALA A 128 -5.12 11.68 9.95
CA ALA A 128 -6.31 12.43 10.36
C ALA A 128 -7.53 11.53 10.58
N SER A 129 -7.66 10.43 9.83
CA SER A 129 -8.72 9.42 10.02
C SER A 129 -8.54 8.52 11.24
N GLY A 130 -7.49 8.74 12.05
CA GLY A 130 -7.22 7.97 13.27
C GLY A 130 -6.56 6.62 13.04
N GLN A 131 -5.97 6.38 11.85
CA GLN A 131 -5.27 5.12 11.61
C GLN A 131 -3.93 5.06 12.34
N THR A 132 -3.55 3.85 12.74
CA THR A 132 -2.24 3.61 13.37
C THR A 132 -1.11 3.74 12.34
N ALA A 133 0.07 4.20 12.79
CA ALA A 133 1.24 4.34 11.94
C ALA A 133 1.57 3.06 11.15
N THR A 134 1.43 1.89 11.79
CA THR A 134 1.63 0.58 11.14
C THR A 134 0.63 0.32 10.02
N ASN A 135 -0.65 0.67 10.19
CA ASN A 135 -1.65 0.50 9.13
C ASN A 135 -1.39 1.47 7.98
N THR A 136 -1.09 2.73 8.29
CA THR A 136 -0.70 3.74 7.30
C THR A 136 0.50 3.29 6.48
N ASN A 137 1.56 2.76 7.14
CA ASN A 137 2.74 2.24 6.46
C ASN A 137 2.43 1.05 5.54
N LYS A 138 1.49 0.16 5.90
CA LYS A 138 1.06 -0.93 5.02
C LYS A 138 0.44 -0.38 3.73
N GLN A 139 -0.43 0.62 3.84
CA GLN A 139 -1.09 1.22 2.68
C GLN A 139 -0.10 1.94 1.78
N LEU A 140 0.83 2.71 2.37
CA LEU A 140 1.92 3.36 1.62
C LEU A 140 2.84 2.35 0.93
N THR A 141 3.10 1.20 1.56
CA THR A 141 3.91 0.12 0.97
C THR A 141 3.22 -0.46 -0.27
N ILE A 142 1.92 -0.76 -0.17
CA ILE A 142 1.14 -1.28 -1.30
C ILE A 142 1.13 -0.26 -2.46
N LEU A 143 0.91 1.02 -2.15
CA LEU A 143 0.95 2.09 -3.15
C LEU A 143 2.33 2.18 -3.81
N GLY A 144 3.42 2.07 -3.04
CA GLY A 144 4.77 2.04 -3.56
C GLY A 144 5.06 0.83 -4.46
N THR A 145 4.47 -0.34 -4.17
CA THR A 145 4.56 -1.53 -5.04
C THR A 145 3.87 -1.29 -6.38
N LEU A 146 2.65 -0.75 -6.37
CA LEU A 146 1.90 -0.44 -7.60
C LEU A 146 2.63 0.61 -8.45
N LEU A 147 3.20 1.63 -7.81
CA LEU A 147 3.96 2.66 -8.53
C LEU A 147 5.31 2.18 -9.03
N GLY A 148 5.98 1.31 -8.28
CA GLY A 148 7.18 0.62 -8.78
C GLY A 148 6.88 -0.23 -10.00
N PHE A 149 5.76 -0.96 -9.99
CA PHE A 149 5.29 -1.71 -11.16
C PHE A 149 4.99 -0.80 -12.35
N ALA A 150 4.31 0.34 -12.11
CA ALA A 150 4.02 1.31 -13.15
C ALA A 150 5.30 1.86 -13.80
N VAL A 151 6.32 2.18 -12.99
CA VAL A 151 7.62 2.65 -13.49
C VAL A 151 8.32 1.58 -14.33
N ASN A 152 8.38 0.33 -13.82
CA ASN A 152 9.04 -0.76 -14.52
C ASN A 152 8.39 -1.09 -15.89
N ASN A 153 7.10 -0.80 -16.03
CA ASN A 153 6.35 -1.00 -17.27
C ASN A 153 6.21 0.28 -18.12
N GLY A 154 6.97 1.34 -17.81
CA GLY A 154 6.96 2.59 -18.58
C GLY A 154 5.65 3.38 -18.51
N MET A 155 4.81 3.11 -17.51
CA MET A 155 3.56 3.84 -17.27
C MET A 155 3.77 5.12 -16.46
N ALA A 156 4.88 5.21 -15.72
CA ALA A 156 5.32 6.39 -14.97
C ALA A 156 6.83 6.57 -15.10
N ASP A 157 7.28 7.82 -15.00
CA ASP A 157 8.71 8.13 -15.03
C ASP A 157 9.37 7.97 -13.66
N THR A 158 8.62 8.13 -12.56
CA THR A 158 9.17 8.13 -11.20
C THR A 158 8.18 7.57 -10.18
N ASN A 159 8.69 6.87 -9.15
CA ASN A 159 7.87 6.37 -8.06
C ASN A 159 7.64 7.45 -7.00
N ALA A 160 6.47 8.08 -7.01
CA ALA A 160 6.09 9.13 -6.08
C ALA A 160 6.04 8.70 -4.60
N ALA A 161 5.88 7.40 -4.32
CA ALA A 161 5.78 6.86 -2.97
C ALA A 161 7.13 6.42 -2.38
N GLN A 162 8.22 6.53 -3.15
CA GLN A 162 9.53 6.10 -2.71
C GLN A 162 10.00 6.90 -1.49
N GLY A 163 10.39 6.18 -0.43
CA GLY A 163 10.89 6.76 0.81
C GLY A 163 9.84 7.45 1.71
N VAL A 164 8.54 7.37 1.39
CA VAL A 164 7.48 7.94 2.24
C VAL A 164 7.05 6.92 3.29
N LYS A 165 7.33 7.21 4.57
CA LYS A 165 6.91 6.37 5.71
C LYS A 165 6.53 7.24 6.92
N VAL A 166 5.69 6.69 7.78
CA VAL A 166 5.37 7.25 9.09
C VAL A 166 6.28 6.60 10.13
N ALA A 167 6.92 7.41 10.97
CA ALA A 167 7.71 6.91 12.07
C ALA A 167 6.81 6.17 13.07
N GLU A 168 7.14 4.91 13.35
CA GLU A 168 6.41 4.11 14.31
C GLU A 168 7.02 4.31 15.70
N ARG A 169 6.23 4.86 16.64
CA ARG A 169 6.58 4.73 18.05
C ARG A 169 6.29 3.30 18.48
N LYS A 170 7.31 2.60 19.01
CA LYS A 170 7.14 1.27 19.59
C LYS A 170 6.11 1.37 20.71
N ASN A 171 4.89 0.90 20.45
CA ASN A 171 3.81 0.95 21.42
C ASN A 171 4.00 -0.24 22.38
N ALA A 172 4.73 -0.03 23.47
CA ALA A 172 4.98 -1.06 24.50
C ALA A 172 3.68 -1.58 25.16
N LYS A 173 2.56 -0.88 24.98
CA LYS A 173 1.29 -1.10 25.68
C LYS A 173 0.30 -2.05 24.97
N ALA A 174 0.59 -2.48 23.74
CA ALA A 174 -0.35 -3.28 22.92
C ALA A 174 0.17 -4.69 22.61
N THR A 175 0.95 -5.28 23.52
CA THR A 175 1.22 -6.72 23.45
C THR A 175 -0.09 -7.45 23.73
N ARG A 176 -0.56 -8.23 22.75
CA ARG A 176 -1.71 -9.13 22.95
C ARG A 176 -1.40 -9.98 24.19
N LEU A 177 -2.17 -9.81 25.26
CA LEU A 177 -1.97 -10.57 26.48
C LEU A 177 -2.35 -12.03 26.21
N PRO A 178 -1.56 -13.00 26.69
CA PRO A 178 -2.03 -14.38 26.74
C PRO A 178 -3.21 -14.50 27.69
N PHE A 179 -4.09 -15.46 27.46
CA PHE A 179 -5.13 -15.80 28.43
C PHE A 179 -4.46 -16.43 29.67
N ASP A 180 -4.79 -15.93 30.85
CA ASP A 180 -4.42 -16.56 32.10
C ASP A 180 -5.40 -17.69 32.46
N LEU A 181 -5.04 -18.49 33.46
CA LEU A 181 -5.86 -19.64 33.86
C LEU A 181 -7.26 -19.21 34.31
N ALA A 182 -7.38 -18.07 34.99
CA ALA A 182 -8.67 -17.54 35.45
C ALA A 182 -9.58 -17.14 34.27
N ALA A 183 -9.03 -16.49 33.24
CA ALA A 183 -9.76 -16.16 32.02
C ALA A 183 -10.18 -17.41 31.25
N LEU A 184 -9.30 -18.43 31.19
CA LEU A 184 -9.66 -19.72 30.58
C LEU A 184 -10.81 -20.39 31.35
N GLN A 185 -10.75 -20.43 32.69
CA GLN A 185 -11.83 -20.95 33.53
C GLN A 185 -13.13 -20.16 33.35
N ALA A 186 -13.07 -18.83 33.22
CA ALA A 186 -14.25 -18.00 32.98
C ALA A 186 -14.88 -18.25 31.61
N ILE A 187 -14.07 -18.44 30.56
CA ILE A 187 -14.56 -18.74 29.21
C ILE A 187 -15.16 -20.15 29.16
N PHE A 188 -14.41 -21.16 29.61
CA PHE A 188 -14.81 -22.58 29.52
C PHE A 188 -15.77 -23.05 30.62
N GLY A 189 -15.90 -22.29 31.71
CA GLY A 189 -16.89 -22.54 32.77
C GLY A 189 -18.26 -21.91 32.49
N SER A 190 -18.42 -21.21 31.36
CA SER A 190 -19.72 -20.66 30.99
C SER A 190 -20.73 -21.79 30.64
N PRO A 191 -22.05 -21.59 30.85
CA PRO A 191 -23.06 -22.62 30.60
C PRO A 191 -23.10 -23.14 29.16
N VAL A 192 -22.57 -22.37 28.22
CA VAL A 192 -22.40 -22.75 26.81
C VAL A 192 -21.46 -23.96 26.67
N PHE A 193 -20.39 -24.01 27.47
CA PHE A 193 -19.40 -25.09 27.46
C PHE A 193 -19.67 -26.17 28.52
N ALA A 194 -20.18 -25.79 29.69
CA ALA A 194 -20.39 -26.72 30.81
C ALA A 194 -21.70 -27.52 30.69
N GLU A 195 -22.77 -26.90 30.19
CA GLU A 195 -24.12 -27.48 30.16
C GLU A 195 -24.62 -27.70 28.72
N GLY A 196 -23.82 -27.33 27.71
CA GLY A 196 -24.18 -27.47 26.29
C GLY A 196 -25.31 -26.54 25.84
N ILE A 197 -25.60 -25.47 26.60
CA ILE A 197 -26.70 -24.55 26.29
C ILE A 197 -26.39 -23.76 25.01
N ARG A 198 -27.32 -23.81 24.05
CA ARG A 198 -27.21 -23.14 22.75
C ARG A 198 -28.21 -21.98 22.66
N PRO A 199 -27.81 -20.74 23.02
CA PRO A 199 -28.70 -19.60 22.93
C PRO A 199 -29.05 -19.29 21.47
N SER A 200 -30.37 -19.23 21.18
CA SER A 200 -30.94 -19.05 19.84
C SER A 200 -30.45 -17.80 19.10
N ALA A 201 -30.05 -16.74 19.82
CA ALA A 201 -29.62 -15.46 19.23
C ALA A 201 -28.27 -15.51 18.49
N GLY A 202 -27.52 -16.61 18.59
CA GLY A 202 -26.18 -16.77 18.02
C GLY A 202 -26.09 -17.57 16.71
N ALA A 203 -27.19 -17.78 15.97
CA ALA A 203 -27.23 -18.63 14.76
C ALA A 203 -26.96 -20.14 15.01
N GLY A 204 -27.38 -20.64 16.18
CA GLY A 204 -27.48 -22.07 16.46
C GLY A 204 -26.14 -22.82 16.40
N GLU A 205 -26.12 -23.95 15.72
CA GLU A 205 -25.00 -24.91 15.72
C GLU A 205 -23.75 -24.41 14.96
N ALA A 206 -23.89 -23.38 14.11
CA ALA A 206 -22.82 -22.94 13.20
C ALA A 206 -21.84 -21.92 13.81
N ALA A 207 -22.11 -21.41 15.02
CA ALA A 207 -21.33 -20.33 15.62
C ALA A 207 -20.19 -20.80 16.54
N TYR A 208 -20.12 -22.09 16.88
CA TYR A 208 -19.09 -22.60 17.79
C TYR A 208 -18.33 -23.79 17.20
N LEU A 209 -17.00 -23.68 17.18
CA LEU A 209 -16.08 -24.70 16.66
C LEU A 209 -16.30 -26.04 17.40
N SER A 210 -16.53 -27.11 16.62
CA SER A 210 -16.52 -28.53 16.99
C SER A 210 -17.82 -29.11 17.57
N THR A 211 -18.46 -29.98 16.78
CA THR A 211 -19.41 -30.98 17.27
C THR A 211 -18.64 -32.04 18.07
N PRO A 212 -18.90 -32.24 19.37
CA PRO A 212 -18.40 -33.43 20.04
C PRO A 212 -19.23 -34.63 19.54
N THR A 213 -18.61 -35.45 18.70
CA THR A 213 -19.08 -36.81 18.44
C THR A 213 -18.83 -37.61 19.72
N GLU A 214 -19.91 -38.01 20.40
CA GLU A 214 -19.82 -38.92 21.55
C GLU A 214 -19.22 -40.26 21.12
N PHE A 215 -18.30 -40.79 21.93
CA PHE A 215 -17.79 -42.17 21.88
C PHE A 215 -18.34 -42.95 23.06
#